data_AF-A0A1T1GHB5-F1
#
_entry.id   AF-A0A1T1GHB5-F1
#
_cell.length_a   1.000
_cell.length_b   1.000
_cell.length_c   1.000
_cell.angle_alpha   90.00
_cell.angle_beta   90.00
_cell.angle_gamma   90.00
#
_symmetry.space_group_name_H-M   'P 1'
#
loop_
_entity.id
_entity.type
_entity.pdbx_description
1 polymer ?
#
loop_
_entity_poly.entity_id
_entity_poly.type
_entity_poly.pdbx_seq_one_letter_code
_entity_poly.pdbx_strand_id
1 'polypeptide(L)' 'MEGRQVDTKKALIKALFSHIEAQLGISAVDIEITIKEQPAHCWGFRGRKGDEVAYLKYKVNV' A
#
# COMPACT_ATOMS: atom_id res chain seq x y z
N MET A 1 5.90 -1.81 -3.54
CA MET A 1 7.07 -2.58 -3.06
C MET A 1 6.57 -3.65 -2.11
N GLU A 2 6.98 -4.89 -2.33
CA GLU A 2 6.64 -6.02 -1.45
C GLU A 2 7.31 -5.91 -0.07
N GLY A 3 6.81 -6.65 0.92
CA GLY A 3 7.42 -6.80 2.24
C GLY A 3 6.48 -6.54 3.42
N ARG A 4 5.31 -5.93 3.18
CA ARG A 4 4.33 -5.66 4.24
C ARG A 4 3.62 -6.94 4.69
N GLN A 5 3.32 -7.00 5.98
CA GLN A 5 2.56 -8.10 6.58
C GLN A 5 1.14 -8.18 5.99
N VAL A 6 0.60 -9.39 5.97
CA VAL A 6 -0.77 -9.64 5.47
C VAL A 6 -1.80 -8.84 6.26
N ASP A 7 -1.64 -8.76 7.58
CA ASP A 7 -2.56 -8.03 8.45
C ASP A 7 -2.51 -6.52 8.20
N THR A 8 -1.33 -5.97 7.90
CA THR A 8 -1.18 -4.55 7.52
C THR A 8 -1.90 -4.25 6.20
N LYS A 9 -1.84 -5.17 5.23
CA LYS A 9 -2.60 -5.04 3.98
C LYS A 9 -4.11 -5.10 4.20
N LYS A 10 -4.59 -6.02 5.05
CA LYS A 10 -6.01 -6.09 5.43
C LYS A 10 -6.48 -4.83 6.17
N ALA A 11 -5.67 -4.31 7.07
CA ALA A 11 -5.95 -3.09 7.81
C ALA A 11 -6.08 -1.88 6.86
N LEU A 12 -5.21 -1.77 5.86
CA LEU A 12 -5.31 -0.75 4.82
C LEU A 12 -6.63 -0.86 4.04
N ILE A 13 -6.99 -2.06 3.57
CA ILE A 13 -8.24 -2.29 2.84
C ILE A 13 -9.44 -1.86 3.67
N LYS A 14 -9.50 -2.30 4.94
CA LYS A 14 -10.59 -1.93 5.87
C LYS A 14 -10.66 -0.43 6.09
N ALA A 15 -9.51 0.22 6.29
CA ALA A 15 -9.45 1.67 6.46
C ALA A 15 -9.97 2.40 5.22
N LEU A 16 -9.58 1.97 4.01
CA LEU A 16 -10.03 2.59 2.77
C LEU A 16 -11.55 2.51 2.61
N PHE A 17 -12.17 1.35 2.86
CA PHE A 17 -13.63 1.24 2.85
C PHE A 17 -14.29 2.26 3.79
N SER A 18 -13.86 2.30 5.06
CA SER A 18 -14.45 3.22 6.05
C SER A 18 -14.26 4.70 5.68
N HIS A 19 -13.10 5.07 5.14
CA HIS A 19 -12.83 6.47 4.79
C HIS A 19 -13.61 6.90 3.54
N ILE A 20 -13.69 6.04 2.52
CA ILE A 20 -14.44 6.34 1.30
C ILE A 20 -15.93 6.47 1.61
N GLU A 21 -16.49 5.57 2.42
CA GLU A 21 -17.88 5.65 2.85
C GLU A 21 -18.14 6.92 3.66
N ALA A 22 -17.27 7.25 4.62
CA ALA A 22 -17.44 8.44 5.46
C ALA A 22 -17.28 9.77 4.71
N GLN A 23 -16.40 9.85 3.70
CA GLN A 23 -16.10 11.11 3.00
C GLN A 23 -16.93 11.30 1.73
N LEU A 24 -17.26 10.21 1.03
CA LEU A 24 -17.90 10.24 -0.29
C LEU A 24 -19.29 9.61 -0.30
N GLY A 25 -19.71 8.94 0.77
CA GLY A 25 -21.01 8.27 0.86
C GLY A 25 -21.15 7.04 -0.04
N ILE A 26 -20.02 6.49 -0.53
CA ILE A 26 -20.01 5.30 -1.39
C ILE A 26 -19.94 4.06 -0.50
N SER A 27 -20.92 3.17 -0.65
CA SER A 27 -20.99 1.93 0.11
C SER A 27 -19.80 1.02 -0.19
N ALA A 28 -19.32 0.29 0.81
CA ALA A 28 -18.23 -0.67 0.66
C ALA A 28 -18.53 -1.77 -0.38
N VAL A 29 -19.81 -2.10 -0.60
CA VAL A 29 -20.23 -3.12 -1.58
C VAL A 29 -20.01 -2.68 -3.03
N ASP A 30 -19.89 -1.37 -3.27
CA ASP A 30 -19.71 -0.79 -4.60
C ASP A 30 -18.22 -0.57 -4.93
N ILE A 31 -17.30 -1.02 -4.06
CA ILE A 31 -15.87 -0.74 -4.16
C ILE A 31 -15.08 -2.06 -4.18
N GLU A 32 -14.20 -2.21 -5.17
CA GLU A 32 -13.22 -3.29 -5.23
C GLU A 32 -11.80 -2.74 -5.02
N ILE A 33 -11.01 -3.37 -4.14
CA ILE A 33 -9.65 -2.94 -3.83
C ILE A 33 -8.67 -4.10 -4.09
N THR A 34 -7.74 -3.89 -5.02
CA THR A 34 -6.63 -4.82 -5.28
C THR A 34 -5.29 -4.16 -4.96
N ILE A 35 -4.52 -4.76 -4.04
CA ILE A 35 -3.15 -4.33 -3.74
C ILE A 35 -2.17 -5.07 -4.65
N LYS A 36 -1.40 -4.34 -5.46
CA LYS A 36 -0.33 -4.89 -6.29
C LYS A 36 1.03 -4.59 -5.67
N GLU A 37 1.82 -5.63 -5.44
CA GLU A 37 3.18 -5.55 -4.94
C GLU A 37 4.17 -6.04 -6.00
N GLN A 38 5.37 -5.49 -5.98
CA GLN A 38 6.48 -5.93 -6.83
C GLN A 38 7.76 -5.86 -6.00
N PRO A 39 8.76 -6.71 -6.31
CA PRO A 39 10.07 -6.68 -5.69
C PRO A 39 10.72 -5.31 -5.71
N ALA A 40 11.53 -4.99 -4.69
CA ALA A 40 12.16 -3.67 -4.55
C ALA A 40 12.99 -3.26 -5.78
N HIS A 41 13.68 -4.20 -6.43
CA HIS A 41 14.46 -3.94 -7.64
C HIS A 41 13.61 -3.60 -8.88
N CYS A 42 12.30 -3.93 -8.88
CA CYS A 42 11.36 -3.54 -9.93
C CYS A 42 10.83 -2.10 -9.75
N TRP A 43 11.20 -1.41 -8.67
CA TRP A 43 10.81 -0.03 -8.43
C TRP A 43 11.96 0.91 -8.78
N GLY A 44 11.66 2.01 -9.47
CA GLY A 44 12.59 3.11 -9.71
C GLY A 44 11.96 4.42 -9.23
N PHE A 45 12.58 5.10 -8.26
CA PHE A 45 12.06 6.37 -7.76
C PHE A 45 13.20 7.26 -7.27
N ARG A 46 13.06 8.58 -7.48
CA ARG A 46 14.10 9.58 -7.18
C ARG A 46 15.46 9.27 -7.85
N GLY A 47 15.42 8.69 -9.05
CA GLY A 47 16.61 8.37 -9.84
C GLY A 47 17.41 7.16 -9.34
N ARG A 48 16.86 6.33 -8.44
CA ARG A 48 17.50 5.11 -7.92
C ARG A 48 16.55 3.92 -8.01
N LYS A 49 17.11 2.70 -8.07
CA LYS A 49 16.30 1.48 -7.93
C LYS A 49 15.90 1.30 -6.47
N GLY A 50 14.75 0.67 -6.23
CA GLY A 50 14.11 0.61 -4.91
C GLY A 50 14.90 -0.17 -3.86
N ASP A 51 15.77 -1.08 -4.30
CA ASP A 51 16.72 -1.84 -3.47
C ASP A 51 17.95 -1.01 -3.06
N GLU A 52 18.30 0.04 -3.82
CA GLU A 52 19.39 0.97 -3.52
C GLU A 52 18.98 2.10 -2.56
N VAL A 53 17.70 2.12 -2.14
CA VAL A 53 17.13 3.20 -1.33
C VAL A 53 17.38 2.97 0.15
N ALA A 54 18.56 3.36 0.62
CA ALA A 54 18.92 3.34 2.05
C ALA A 54 18.25 4.45 2.89
N TYR A 55 17.62 5.46 2.27
CA TYR A 55 17.05 6.63 2.94
C TYR A 55 15.53 6.58 3.19
N LEU A 56 14.90 5.41 3.08
CA LEU A 56 13.48 5.28 3.42
C LEU A 56 13.27 5.62 4.90
N LYS A 57 12.48 6.67 5.17
CA LYS A 57 12.12 7.08 6.55
C LYS A 57 11.10 6.14 7.21
N TYR A 58 10.73 5.04 6.56
CA TYR A 58 9.69 4.13 7.01
C TYR A 58 10.10 2.67 6.76
N LYS A 59 9.63 1.78 7.64
CA LYS A 59 9.87 0.33 7.52
C LYS A 59 8.89 -0.28 6.52
N VAL A 60 9.39 -1.11 5.61
CA VAL A 60 8.57 -1.85 4.65
C VAL A 60 7.99 -3.14 5.26
N ASN A 61 8.71 -3.74 6.21
CA ASN A 61 8.31 -4.97 6.90
C ASN A 61 7.52 -4.66 8.18
N VAL A 62 6.30 -4.15 8.01
CA VAL A 62 5.31 -3.89 9.07
C VAL A 62 3.98 -4.50 8.71
#